data_AF-A0A6I5CNE8-F1
#
_entry.id   AF-A0A6I5CNE8-F1
#
_cell.length_a   1.000
_cell.length_b   1.000
_cell.length_c   1.000
_cell.angle_alpha   90.00
_cell.angle_beta   90.00
_cell.angle_gamma   90.00
#
_symmetry.space_group_name_H-M   'P 1'
#
loop_
_entity.id
_entity.type
_entity.pdbx_description
1 polymer ?
#
loop_
_entity_poly.entity_id
_entity_poly.type
_entity_poly.pdbx_seq_one_letter_code
_entity_poly.pdbx_strand_id
1 'polypeptide(L)'
;MSLPAVDPDATAAYGEHPDQVIDFYAPRAGAGAGAAAGAGSGAGAGAVSGEAPGSAPLVVVLHGGAWRAPYDRRHITPFADFLARRGFAVANVEYRRGSTSAAQAAG
;
A
#
# COMPACT_ATOMS: atom_id res chain seq x y z
N MET A 1 13.63 13.55 -10.66
CA MET A 1 12.68 12.83 -11.52
C MET A 1 11.86 11.90 -10.64
N SER A 2 10.53 11.84 -10.82
CA SER A 2 9.68 10.85 -10.16
C SER A 2 9.72 9.53 -10.93
N LEU A 3 9.62 8.41 -10.24
CA LEU A 3 9.31 7.13 -10.87
C LEU A 3 7.89 7.19 -11.46
N PRO A 4 7.61 6.44 -12.54
CA PRO A 4 6.26 6.37 -13.11
C PRO A 4 5.28 5.78 -12.10
N ALA A 5 4.07 6.31 -12.06
CA ALA A 5 3.02 5.77 -11.21
C ALA A 5 2.65 4.34 -11.63
N VAL A 6 2.30 3.51 -10.65
CA VAL A 6 1.83 2.13 -10.87
C VAL A 6 0.36 2.05 -10.49
N ASP A 7 -0.45 1.43 -11.35
CA ASP A 7 -1.88 1.25 -11.09
C ASP A 7 -2.10 0.17 -10.02
N PRO A 8 -3.09 0.35 -9.13
CA PRO A 8 -3.48 -0.67 -8.17
C PRO A 8 -4.27 -1.82 -8.84
N ASP A 9 -4.31 -2.98 -8.19
CA ASP A 9 -5.14 -4.11 -8.63
C ASP A 9 -6.62 -3.92 -8.25
N ALA A 10 -6.87 -3.26 -7.12
CA ALA A 10 -8.21 -2.92 -6.66
C ALA A 10 -8.18 -1.63 -5.84
N THR A 11 -9.29 -0.92 -5.82
CA THR A 11 -9.48 0.28 -5.01
C THR A 11 -10.78 0.16 -4.23
N ALA A 12 -10.78 0.52 -2.95
CA ALA A 12 -11.97 0.56 -2.12
C ALA A 12 -12.07 1.87 -1.35
N ALA A 13 -13.29 2.37 -1.16
CA ALA A 13 -13.56 3.43 -0.21
C ALA A 13 -13.68 2.85 1.22
N TYR A 14 -13.16 3.57 2.22
CA TYR A 14 -13.37 3.23 3.63
C TYR A 14 -14.24 4.26 4.37
N GLY A 15 -14.75 5.26 3.64
CA GLY A 15 -15.68 6.25 4.15
C GLY A 15 -16.26 7.13 3.05
N GLU A 16 -17.09 8.09 3.43
CA GLU A 16 -17.87 8.94 2.52
C GLU A 16 -17.05 10.00 1.79
N HIS A 17 -15.90 10.40 2.34
CA HIS A 17 -15.09 11.45 1.73
C HIS A 17 -14.31 10.90 0.52
N PRO A 18 -14.15 11.65 -0.59
CA PRO A 18 -13.43 11.18 -1.79
C PRO A 18 -11.96 10.80 -1.54
N ASP A 19 -11.36 11.32 -0.47
CA ASP A 19 -10.01 10.95 -0.01
C ASP A 19 -9.99 9.71 0.91
N GLN A 20 -11.12 9.14 1.28
CA GLN A 20 -11.14 7.94 2.13
C GLN A 20 -11.05 6.69 1.26
N VAL A 21 -9.86 6.47 0.69
CA VAL A 21 -9.62 5.44 -0.33
C VAL A 21 -8.42 4.57 0.05
N ILE A 22 -8.49 3.27 -0.27
CA ILE A 22 -7.39 2.32 -0.18
C ILE A 22 -7.16 1.75 -1.58
N ASP A 23 -5.91 1.79 -2.02
CA ASP A 23 -5.43 1.11 -3.21
C ASP A 23 -4.71 -0.19 -2.80
N PHE A 24 -5.15 -1.33 -3.34
CA PHE A 24 -4.60 -2.64 -3.04
C PHE A 24 -3.69 -3.14 -4.16
N TYR A 25 -2.53 -3.68 -3.75
CA TYR A 25 -1.58 -4.35 -4.63
C TYR A 25 -1.43 -5.79 -4.16
N ALA A 26 -1.73 -6.73 -5.06
CA ALA A 26 -1.55 -8.15 -4.85
C ALA A 26 -0.05 -8.51 -4.85
N PRO A 27 0.37 -9.50 -4.04
CA PRO A 27 1.73 -10.05 -4.10
C PRO A 27 2.07 -10.49 -5.53
N ARG A 28 3.26 -10.10 -6.02
CA ARG A 28 3.75 -10.45 -7.37
C ARG A 28 4.86 -11.48 -7.36
N ALA A 29 5.22 -12.02 -6.20
CA ALA A 29 6.22 -13.09 -6.13
C ALA A 29 5.79 -14.24 -7.06
N GLY A 30 6.67 -14.61 -7.98
CA GLY A 30 6.34 -15.47 -9.12
C GLY A 30 5.70 -16.79 -8.71
N ALA A 31 4.94 -17.37 -9.64
CA ALA A 31 4.36 -18.71 -9.60
C ALA A 31 5.41 -19.86 -9.52
N GLY A 32 6.53 -19.64 -8.82
CA GLY A 32 7.65 -20.54 -8.64
C GLY A 32 8.56 -20.21 -7.45
N ALA A 33 8.12 -19.41 -6.48
CA ALA A 33 8.86 -19.17 -5.23
C ALA A 33 8.30 -20.02 -4.07
N GLY A 34 8.17 -21.33 -4.30
CA GLY A 34 8.35 -22.30 -3.24
C GLY A 34 9.85 -22.51 -3.04
N ALA A 35 10.33 -22.47 -1.79
CA ALA A 35 11.70 -22.73 -1.38
C ALA A 35 12.77 -21.63 -1.62
N ALA A 36 12.73 -20.58 -0.81
CA ALA A 36 13.95 -20.01 -0.22
C ALA A 36 13.62 -19.54 1.21
N ALA A 37 14.07 -20.34 2.17
CA ALA A 37 13.83 -20.20 3.60
C ALA A 37 14.65 -19.08 4.25
N GLY A 38 14.14 -18.56 5.38
CA GLY A 38 14.96 -18.25 6.56
C GLY A 38 15.72 -16.92 6.57
N ALA A 39 15.07 -15.87 7.07
CA ALA A 39 15.69 -14.93 8.01
C ALA A 39 14.58 -14.36 8.90
N GLY A 40 14.51 -14.85 10.14
CA GLY A 40 13.48 -14.51 11.10
C GLY A 40 13.76 -13.25 11.91
N SER A 41 12.67 -12.66 12.41
CA SER A 41 12.54 -12.24 13.82
C SER A 41 11.07 -12.44 14.18
N GLY A 42 10.81 -13.32 15.14
CA GLY A 42 9.52 -14.00 15.29
C GLY A 42 8.42 -13.23 16.03
N ALA A 43 7.19 -13.67 15.78
CA ALA A 43 6.16 -13.92 16.78
C ALA A 43 5.24 -15.01 16.20
N GLY A 44 5.32 -16.22 16.74
CA GLY A 44 4.50 -17.35 16.31
C GLY A 44 3.22 -17.46 17.12
N ALA A 45 2.12 -17.81 16.45
CA ALA A 45 1.00 -18.54 17.05
C ALA A 45 0.38 -19.47 15.98
N GLY A 46 0.65 -20.77 16.14
CA GLY A 46 -0.19 -21.91 15.77
C GLY A 46 -0.62 -22.10 14.31
N ALA A 47 0.03 -23.04 13.61
CA ALA A 47 -0.47 -23.60 12.37
C ALA A 47 -1.64 -24.58 12.63
N VAL A 48 -2.73 -24.44 11.87
CA VAL A 48 -3.75 -25.47 11.66
C VAL A 48 -3.72 -25.89 10.19
N SER A 49 -3.71 -27.20 9.93
CA SER A 49 -3.56 -27.76 8.59
C SER A 49 -4.78 -27.56 7.69
N GLY A 50 -4.51 -27.04 6.50
CA GLY A 50 -5.41 -26.90 5.36
C GLY A 50 -4.72 -26.00 4.35
N GLU A 51 -3.88 -26.57 3.47
CA GLU A 51 -2.97 -25.81 2.60
C GLU A 51 -3.72 -25.14 1.44
N ALA A 52 -4.53 -24.12 1.77
CA ALA A 52 -4.66 -22.96 0.91
C ALA A 52 -3.27 -22.30 0.85
N PRO A 53 -2.86 -21.71 -0.30
CA PRO A 53 -1.60 -20.97 -0.35
C PRO A 53 -1.55 -20.00 0.84
N GLY A 54 -0.48 -20.09 1.64
CA GLY A 54 -0.35 -19.29 2.85
C GLY A 54 -0.64 -17.83 2.56
N SER A 55 -1.53 -17.21 3.36
CA SER A 55 -1.91 -15.81 3.17
C SER A 55 -0.66 -14.92 3.23
N ALA A 56 -0.50 -14.04 2.24
CA ALA A 56 0.62 -13.11 2.21
C ALA A 56 0.52 -12.10 3.37
N PRO A 57 1.65 -11.70 4.00
CA PRO A 57 1.65 -10.64 4.99
C PRO A 57 1.18 -9.31 4.37
N LEU A 58 0.27 -8.61 5.07
CA LEU A 58 -0.24 -7.31 4.67
C LEU A 58 0.65 -6.18 5.19
N VAL A 59 1.02 -5.24 4.32
CA VAL A 59 1.67 -3.97 4.67
C VAL A 59 0.71 -2.83 4.37
N VAL A 60 0.39 -2.03 5.38
CA VAL A 60 -0.41 -0.81 5.23
C VAL A 60 0.55 0.38 5.11
N VAL A 61 0.43 1.15 4.04
CA VAL A 61 1.30 2.29 3.74
C VAL A 61 0.49 3.58 3.84
N LEU A 62 1.02 4.56 4.57
CA LEU A 62 0.48 5.91 4.64
C LEU A 62 1.54 6.87 4.07
N HIS A 63 1.17 7.67 3.07
CA HIS A 63 2.07 8.65 2.49
C HIS A 63 2.27 9.86 3.43
N GLY A 64 3.41 10.54 3.31
CA GLY A 64 3.66 11.83 3.98
C GLY A 64 3.10 13.02 3.18
N GLY A 65 3.63 14.22 3.44
CA GLY A 65 3.23 15.44 2.70
C GLY A 65 2.55 16.52 3.55
N ALA A 66 2.64 16.41 4.88
CA ALA A 66 2.11 17.39 5.83
C ALA A 66 0.63 17.76 5.58
N TRP A 67 -0.19 16.77 5.23
CA TRP A 67 -1.62 16.92 4.93
C TRP A 67 -1.94 17.92 3.80
N ARG A 68 -1.00 18.25 2.92
CA ARG A 68 -1.23 19.20 1.83
C ARG A 68 -1.85 18.49 0.63
N ALA A 69 -2.88 19.08 0.02
CA ALA A 69 -3.59 18.55 -1.14
C ALA A 69 -2.71 18.02 -2.29
N PRO A 70 -1.57 18.64 -2.64
CA PRO A 70 -0.74 18.16 -3.75
C PRO A 70 -0.09 16.80 -3.51
N TYR A 71 0.03 16.32 -2.27
CA TYR A 71 0.68 15.05 -1.95
C TYR A 71 -0.39 13.99 -1.65
N ASP A 72 -0.66 13.15 -2.64
CA ASP A 72 -1.60 12.04 -2.56
C ASP A 72 -0.94 10.66 -2.59
N ARG A 73 -1.74 9.61 -2.39
CA ARG A 73 -1.29 8.21 -2.47
C ARG A 73 -0.59 7.85 -3.78
N ARG A 74 -0.80 8.61 -4.88
CA ARG A 74 -0.16 8.32 -6.17
C ARG A 74 1.35 8.51 -6.13
N HIS A 75 1.84 9.39 -5.26
CA HIS A 75 3.27 9.67 -5.08
C HIS A 75 4.07 8.46 -4.57
N ILE A 76 3.43 7.53 -3.87
CA ILE A 76 4.11 6.38 -3.24
C ILE A 76 3.82 5.05 -3.96
N THR A 77 3.10 5.09 -5.09
CA THR A 77 2.76 3.88 -5.88
C THR A 77 3.96 3.05 -6.33
N PRO A 78 5.14 3.62 -6.69
CA PRO A 78 6.32 2.82 -7.02
C PRO A 78 6.87 2.05 -5.80
N PHE A 79 6.72 2.61 -4.60
CA PHE A 79 7.10 1.93 -3.36
C PHE A 79 6.10 0.82 -3.00
N ALA A 80 4.81 1.03 -3.24
CA ALA A 80 3.80 -0.01 -3.09
C ALA A 80 4.07 -1.20 -4.05
N ASP A 81 4.38 -0.92 -5.32
CA ASP A 81 4.77 -1.96 -6.29
C ASP A 81 6.05 -2.69 -5.87
N PHE A 82 7.06 -1.97 -5.36
CA PHE A 82 8.28 -2.57 -4.84
C PHE A 82 8.01 -3.60 -3.74
N LEU A 83 7.14 -3.28 -2.78
CA LEU A 83 6.72 -4.21 -1.72
C LEU A 83 5.92 -5.38 -2.28
N ALA A 84 5.00 -5.14 -3.21
CA ALA A 84 4.21 -6.19 -3.86
C ALA A 84 5.11 -7.21 -4.58
N ARG A 85 6.15 -6.74 -5.29
CA ARG A 85 7.17 -7.59 -5.94
C ARG A 85 7.99 -8.42 -4.95
N ARG A 86 8.04 -8.04 -3.68
CA ARG A 86 8.70 -8.81 -2.62
C ARG A 86 7.79 -9.86 -1.95
N GLY A 87 6.53 -9.95 -2.37
CA GLY A 87 5.57 -10.96 -1.91
C GLY A 87 4.62 -10.47 -0.80
N PHE A 88 4.56 -9.17 -0.56
CA PHE A 88 3.58 -8.58 0.37
C PHE A 88 2.27 -8.27 -0.34
N ALA A 89 1.15 -8.42 0.38
CA ALA A 89 -0.06 -7.69 0.03
C ALA A 89 0.10 -6.27 0.53
N VAL A 90 -0.27 -5.25 -0.27
CA VAL A 90 -0.06 -3.84 0.12
C VAL A 90 -1.38 -3.10 0.07
N ALA A 91 -1.69 -2.36 1.14
CA ALA A 91 -2.80 -1.42 1.21
C ALA A 91 -2.22 0.01 1.30
N ASN A 92 -2.22 0.74 0.18
CA ASN A 92 -1.76 2.12 0.10
C ASN A 92 -2.94 3.06 0.39
N VAL A 93 -2.92 3.70 1.55
CA VAL A 93 -4.06 4.44 2.09
C VAL A 93 -3.97 5.91 1.72
N GLU A 94 -5.05 6.42 1.12
CA GLU A 94 -5.35 7.83 1.05
C GLU A 94 -6.11 8.28 2.29
N TYR A 95 -5.91 9.53 2.70
CA TYR A 95 -6.63 10.10 3.82
C TYR A 95 -7.00 11.55 3.54
N ARG A 96 -7.98 12.07 4.29
CA ARG A 96 -8.42 13.46 4.18
C ARG A 96 -7.23 14.41 4.37
N ARG A 97 -7.03 15.30 3.40
CA ARG A 97 -6.01 16.35 3.44
C ARG A 97 -6.65 17.74 3.49
N GLY A 98 -5.83 18.77 3.70
CA GLY A 98 -6.25 20.15 3.59
C GLY A 98 -6.74 20.49 2.19
N SER A 99 -7.61 21.48 2.06
CA SER A 99 -8.04 21.98 0.76
C SER A 99 -6.90 22.69 0.03
N THR A 100 -6.98 22.76 -1.30
CA THR A 100 -6.05 23.55 -2.14
C THR A 100 -6.11 25.05 -1.84
N SER A 101 -7.08 25.50 -1.02
CA SER A 101 -7.38 26.91 -0.74
C SER A 101 -6.79 27.40 0.59
N ALA A 102 -5.46 27.38 0.73
CA ALA A 102 -4.76 28.13 1.77
C ALA A 102 -3.55 28.92 1.23
N ALA A 103 -3.51 29.17 -0.08
CA ALA A 103 -2.47 29.95 -0.75
C ALA A 103 -2.99 31.14 -1.59
N GLN A 104 -4.28 31.51 -1.46
CA GLN A 104 -4.86 32.69 -2.13
C GLN A 104 -5.47 33.71 -1.16
N ALA A 105 -5.17 33.62 0.15
CA ALA A 105 -5.66 34.54 1.18
C ALA A 105 -4.54 35.39 1.83
N ALA A 106 -3.38 35.49 1.16
CA ALA A 106 -2.31 36.41 1.52
C ALA A 106 -1.72 36.99 0.22
N GLY A 107 -2.46 37.94 -0.35
CA GLY A 107 -2.04 38.82 -1.44
C GLY A 107 -2.66 40.19 -1.19
#